data_AF-A0A3M7PLP3-F1
#
_entry.id   AF-A0A3M7PLP3-F1
#
_cell.length_a   1.000
_cell.length_b   1.000
_cell.length_c   1.000
_cell.angle_alpha   90.00
_cell.angle_beta   90.00
_cell.angle_gamma   90.00
#
_symmetry.space_group_name_H-M   'P 1'
#
loop_
_entity.id
_entity.type
_entity.pdbx_description
1 polymer ?
#
loop_
_entity_poly.entity_id
_entity_poly.type
_entity_poly.pdbx_seq_one_letter_code
_entity_poly.pdbx_strand_id
1 'polypeptide(L)'
;VNGQEFSFLIDTGSPVNIIDELTYATLTPRPILQTCKTAFYPYKSGTPLQVLGQFNAKVVNSKNTAIEADFVVINGRAELLLSHKTAVTLGVIKILSPVETIRPQYPSTKVEEQLKQELKNIFPKLFSDKMGCINSQTVKLQIDANTQ
;
A
#
# COMPACT_ATOMS: atom_id res chain seq x y z
N VAL A 1 -14.47 -0.84 -14.20
CA VAL A 1 -14.41 0.62 -13.94
C VAL A 1 -15.46 1.31 -14.80
N ASN A 2 -16.40 2.05 -14.21
CA ASN A 2 -17.52 2.71 -14.93
C ASN A 2 -18.28 1.77 -15.89
N GLY A 3 -18.56 0.54 -15.46
CA GLY A 3 -19.27 -0.46 -16.27
C GLY A 3 -18.42 -1.15 -17.36
N GLN A 4 -17.15 -0.78 -17.53
CA GLN A 4 -16.22 -1.43 -18.45
C GLN A 4 -15.27 -2.36 -17.72
N GLU A 5 -14.95 -3.49 -18.34
CA GLU A 5 -14.08 -4.52 -17.78
C GLU A 5 -12.62 -4.29 -18.16
N PHE A 6 -11.73 -4.42 -17.17
CA PHE A 6 -10.28 -4.29 -17.34
C PHE A 6 -9.57 -5.25 -16.41
N SER A 7 -8.40 -5.75 -16.82
CA SER A 7 -7.51 -6.51 -15.96
C SER A 7 -6.54 -5.55 -15.24
N PHE A 8 -6.45 -5.68 -13.92
CA PHE A 8 -5.52 -4.90 -13.10
C PHE A 8 -4.54 -5.84 -12.41
N LEU A 9 -3.26 -5.47 -12.41
CA LEU A 9 -2.29 -6.03 -11.48
C LEU A 9 -2.52 -5.44 -10.09
N ILE A 10 -2.58 -6.29 -9.08
CA ILE A 10 -2.70 -5.80 -7.70
C ILE A 10 -1.32 -5.38 -7.20
N ASP A 11 -1.16 -4.09 -6.94
CA ASP A 11 0.06 -3.50 -6.39
C ASP A 11 -0.20 -3.01 -4.96
N THR A 12 0.08 -3.88 -3.99
CA THR A 12 -0.05 -3.53 -2.57
C THR A 12 1.03 -2.55 -2.08
N GLY A 13 2.08 -2.31 -2.87
CA GLY A 13 3.10 -1.31 -2.59
C GLY A 13 2.69 0.10 -3.01
N SER A 14 1.69 0.25 -3.88
CA SER A 14 1.24 1.55 -4.37
C SER A 14 0.12 2.14 -3.49
N PRO A 15 0.19 3.46 -3.17
CA PRO A 15 -0.89 4.18 -2.52
C PRO A 15 -2.03 4.55 -3.47
N VAL A 16 -1.85 4.43 -4.79
CA VAL A 16 -2.81 4.91 -5.81
C VAL A 16 -3.09 3.88 -6.89
N ASN A 17 -4.29 3.94 -7.45
CA ASN A 17 -4.62 3.15 -8.64
C ASN A 17 -4.09 3.87 -9.87
N ILE A 18 -3.55 3.12 -10.83
CA ILE A 18 -2.97 3.67 -12.06
C ILE A 18 -3.73 3.12 -13.26
N ILE A 19 -4.08 4.02 -14.17
CA ILE A 19 -4.53 3.71 -15.52
C ILE A 19 -3.61 4.43 -16.51
N ASP A 20 -3.28 3.77 -17.61
CA ASP A 20 -2.48 4.37 -18.67
C ASP A 20 -3.34 5.23 -19.61
N GLU A 21 -2.69 6.11 -20.37
CA GLU A 21 -3.35 7.05 -21.27
C GLU A 21 -4.25 6.35 -22.30
N LEU A 22 -3.77 5.22 -22.83
CA LEU A 22 -4.49 4.45 -23.84
C LEU A 22 -5.79 3.87 -23.28
N THR A 23 -5.74 3.26 -22.09
CA THR A 23 -6.94 2.70 -21.45
C THR A 23 -7.89 3.79 -20.98
N TYR A 24 -7.37 4.90 -20.45
CA TYR A 24 -8.21 6.06 -20.14
C TYR A 24 -8.96 6.57 -21.38
N ALA A 25 -8.32 6.57 -22.56
CA ALA A 25 -8.95 7.00 -23.80
C ALA A 25 -10.12 6.09 -24.23
N THR A 26 -10.16 4.81 -23.82
CA THR A 26 -11.27 3.90 -24.16
C THR A 26 -12.48 4.05 -23.23
N LEU A 27 -12.32 4.71 -22.08
CA LEU A 27 -13.42 4.93 -21.13
C LEU A 27 -14.57 5.71 -21.77
N THR A 28 -15.80 5.25 -21.50
CA THR A 28 -17.04 5.79 -22.07
C THR A 28 -18.15 5.75 -21.02
N PRO A 29 -18.72 6.92 -20.62
CA PRO A 29 -18.22 8.24 -20.96
C PRO A 29 -16.81 8.45 -20.41
N ARG A 30 -15.98 9.17 -21.15
CA ARG A 30 -14.61 9.47 -20.72
C ARG A 30 -14.66 10.46 -19.56
N PRO A 31 -14.12 10.13 -18.37
CA PRO A 31 -14.13 11.04 -17.23
C PRO A 31 -13.33 12.31 -17.51
N ILE A 32 -13.72 13.45 -16.93
CA ILE A 32 -12.91 14.67 -17.00
C ILE A 32 -11.77 14.55 -16.00
N LEU A 33 -10.52 14.75 -16.45
CA LEU A 33 -9.37 14.73 -15.57
C LEU A 33 -9.31 15.98 -14.70
N GLN A 34 -9.15 15.76 -13.40
CA GLN A 34 -8.80 16.77 -12.43
C GLN A 34 -7.28 16.91 -12.35
N THR A 35 -6.79 18.11 -12.04
CA THR A 35 -5.37 18.36 -11.81
C THR A 35 -4.87 17.53 -10.64
N CYS A 36 -3.84 16.71 -10.87
CA CYS A 36 -3.12 16.01 -9.81
C CYS A 36 -1.89 16.83 -9.40
N LYS A 37 -1.83 17.26 -8.12
CA LYS A 37 -0.69 18.04 -7.59
C LYS A 37 0.41 17.16 -6.99
N THR A 38 0.12 15.88 -6.78
CA THR A 38 1.02 14.93 -6.14
C THR A 38 1.98 14.36 -7.18
N ALA A 39 3.28 14.45 -6.93
CA ALA A 39 4.28 13.75 -7.73
C ALA A 39 4.42 12.29 -7.24
N PHE A 40 4.28 11.34 -8.16
CA PHE A 40 4.47 9.92 -7.89
C PHE A 40 5.80 9.45 -8.46
N TYR A 41 6.54 8.64 -7.71
CA TYR A 41 7.85 8.16 -8.12
C TYR A 41 7.81 6.63 -8.23
N PRO A 42 8.24 6.07 -9.37
CA PRO A 42 8.48 4.64 -9.47
C PRO A 42 9.53 4.20 -8.45
N TYR A 43 9.50 2.91 -8.10
CA TYR A 43 10.47 2.36 -7.16
C TYR A 43 11.91 2.62 -7.62
N LYS A 44 12.73 3.21 -6.74
CA LYS A 44 14.12 3.61 -7.00
C LYS A 44 14.33 4.62 -8.15
N SER A 45 13.29 5.31 -8.61
CA SER A 45 13.41 6.37 -9.61
C SER A 45 13.54 7.75 -8.94
N GLY A 46 14.48 8.56 -9.43
CA GLY A 46 14.56 10.00 -9.10
C GLY A 46 13.63 10.87 -9.96
N THR A 47 13.06 10.30 -11.03
CA THR A 47 12.18 10.99 -11.97
C THR A 47 10.73 10.65 -11.67
N PRO A 48 9.83 11.64 -11.53
CA PRO A 48 8.42 11.39 -11.28
C PRO A 48 7.72 10.82 -12.52
N LEU A 49 6.63 10.10 -12.30
CA LEU A 49 5.68 9.72 -13.34
C LEU A 49 5.11 10.98 -14.01
N GLN A 50 4.98 10.94 -15.33
CA GLN A 50 4.27 11.96 -16.08
C GLN A 50 2.76 11.73 -15.93
N VAL A 51 2.13 12.48 -15.03
CA VAL A 51 0.69 12.37 -14.73
C VAL A 51 -0.10 13.33 -15.61
N LEU A 52 -1.11 12.81 -16.32
CA LEU A 52 -2.06 13.61 -17.11
C LEU A 52 -3.16 14.20 -16.23
N GLY A 53 -3.49 13.53 -15.14
CA GLY A 53 -4.47 13.98 -14.15
C GLY A 53 -4.99 12.82 -13.32
N GLN A 54 -6.08 13.07 -12.62
CA GLN A 54 -6.78 12.05 -11.84
C GLN A 54 -8.28 12.11 -12.05
N PHE A 55 -8.97 11.01 -11.85
CA PHE A 55 -10.43 10.96 -11.85
C PHE A 55 -10.94 9.97 -10.81
N ASN A 56 -12.20 10.16 -10.40
CA ASN A 56 -12.90 9.23 -9.54
C ASN A 56 -13.82 8.33 -10.39
N ALA A 57 -13.90 7.05 -10.04
CA ALA A 57 -14.76 6.11 -10.74
C ALA A 57 -15.31 5.01 -9.83
N LYS A 58 -16.50 4.53 -10.24
CA LYS A 58 -17.12 3.37 -9.65
C LYS A 58 -16.39 2.11 -10.12
N VAL A 59 -15.87 1.36 -9.18
CA VAL A 59 -15.19 0.08 -9.41
C VAL A 59 -16.04 -1.04 -8.83
N VAL A 60 -16.21 -2.11 -9.60
CA VAL A 60 -16.99 -3.28 -9.21
C VAL A 60 -16.12 -4.51 -9.40
N ASN A 61 -16.06 -5.39 -8.41
CA ASN A 61 -15.39 -6.68 -8.53
C ASN A 61 -16.33 -7.75 -9.14
N SER A 62 -15.81 -8.96 -9.40
CA SER A 62 -16.60 -10.09 -9.91
C SER A 62 -17.71 -10.60 -8.96
N LYS A 63 -17.68 -10.20 -7.69
CA LYS A 63 -18.68 -10.53 -6.66
C LYS A 63 -19.69 -9.39 -6.43
N ASN A 64 -19.81 -8.45 -7.38
CA ASN A 64 -20.69 -7.27 -7.30
C ASN A 64 -20.46 -6.34 -6.11
N THR A 65 -19.28 -6.40 -5.48
CA THR A 65 -18.85 -5.38 -4.50
C THR A 65 -18.47 -4.12 -5.25
N ALA A 66 -19.14 -3.01 -4.96
CA ALA A 66 -18.93 -1.73 -5.62
C ALA A 66 -18.38 -0.68 -4.65
N ILE A 67 -17.36 0.06 -5.09
CA ILE A 67 -16.80 1.21 -4.34
C ILE A 67 -16.51 2.36 -5.30
N GLU A 68 -16.36 3.56 -4.75
CA GLU A 68 -15.73 4.68 -5.45
C GLU A 68 -14.22 4.67 -5.18
N ALA A 69 -13.41 4.86 -6.22
CA ALA A 69 -11.95 4.89 -6.12
C ALA A 69 -11.35 5.93 -7.07
N ASP A 70 -10.25 6.54 -6.62
CA ASP A 70 -9.49 7.50 -7.43
C ASP A 70 -8.44 6.77 -8.27
N PHE A 71 -8.29 7.20 -9.51
CA PHE A 71 -7.30 6.71 -10.46
C PHE A 71 -6.42 7.87 -10.92
N VAL A 72 -5.12 7.63 -10.95
CA VAL A 72 -4.14 8.50 -11.59
C VAL A 72 -3.95 8.03 -13.02
N VAL A 73 -4.04 8.95 -13.97
CA VAL A 73 -3.77 8.68 -15.38
C VAL A 73 -2.34 9.08 -15.68
N ILE A 74 -1.54 8.12 -16.13
CA ILE A 74 -0.15 8.36 -16.53
C ILE A 74 -0.02 8.42 -18.05
N ASN A 75 0.89 9.25 -18.53
CA ASN A 75 1.21 9.37 -19.94
C ASN A 75 1.84 8.07 -20.48
N GLY A 76 1.50 7.73 -21.72
CA GLY A 76 2.02 6.53 -22.40
C GLY A 76 1.28 5.25 -22.03
N ARG A 77 1.94 4.11 -22.26
CA ARG A 77 1.40 2.77 -22.05
C ARG A 77 2.01 2.12 -20.81
N ALA A 78 1.17 1.55 -19.96
CA ALA A 78 1.61 0.86 -18.75
C ALA A 78 0.61 -0.21 -18.32
N GLU A 79 1.03 -1.07 -17.38
CA GLU A 79 0.12 -1.99 -16.71
C GLU A 79 -0.83 -1.22 -15.78
N LEU A 80 -2.09 -1.64 -15.73
CA LEU A 80 -3.09 -1.03 -14.85
C LEU A 80 -2.89 -1.56 -13.44
N LEU A 81 -2.74 -0.66 -12.47
CA LEU A 81 -2.42 -1.04 -11.09
C LEU A 81 -3.57 -0.75 -10.14
N LEU A 82 -3.87 -1.73 -9.29
CA LEU A 82 -4.84 -1.61 -8.22
C LEU A 82 -4.11 -1.48 -6.88
N SER A 83 -4.28 -0.34 -6.22
CA SER A 83 -3.65 -0.04 -4.93
C SER A 83 -4.09 -1.00 -3.82
N HIS A 84 -3.27 -1.08 -2.77
CA HIS A 84 -3.60 -1.82 -1.55
C HIS A 84 -4.99 -1.45 -1.00
N LYS A 85 -5.25 -0.15 -0.82
CA LYS A 85 -6.52 0.36 -0.26
C LYS A 85 -7.71 -0.14 -1.08
N THR A 86 -7.69 0.10 -2.39
CA THR A 86 -8.76 -0.30 -3.29
C THR A 86 -8.93 -1.82 -3.35
N ALA A 87 -7.83 -2.59 -3.41
CA ALA A 87 -7.89 -4.05 -3.45
C ALA A 87 -8.50 -4.66 -2.17
N VAL A 88 -8.18 -4.11 -1.00
CA VAL A 88 -8.77 -4.52 0.29
C VAL A 88 -10.23 -4.11 0.39
N THR A 89 -10.58 -2.87 0.05
CA THR A 89 -11.97 -2.39 0.13
C THR A 89 -12.89 -3.10 -0.86
N LEU A 90 -12.40 -3.44 -2.06
CA LEU A 90 -13.10 -4.30 -3.01
C LEU A 90 -13.16 -5.77 -2.57
N GLY A 91 -12.48 -6.18 -1.50
CA GLY A 91 -12.43 -7.57 -1.04
C GLY A 91 -11.71 -8.52 -2.01
N VAL A 92 -10.84 -8.00 -2.89
CA VAL A 92 -9.98 -8.80 -3.77
C VAL A 92 -8.81 -9.36 -2.97
N ILE A 93 -8.29 -8.58 -2.03
CA ILE A 93 -7.32 -9.03 -1.02
C ILE A 93 -8.01 -9.08 0.34
N LYS A 94 -7.76 -10.15 1.09
CA LYS A 94 -8.15 -10.26 2.51
C LYS A 94 -6.89 -10.37 3.37
N ILE A 95 -6.74 -9.44 4.30
CA ILE A 95 -5.70 -9.52 5.34
C ILE A 95 -6.26 -10.39 6.46
N LEU A 96 -5.75 -11.61 6.60
CA LEU A 96 -6.27 -12.60 7.55
C LEU A 96 -5.82 -12.36 9.01
N SER A 97 -4.72 -11.64 9.19
CA SER A 97 -4.14 -11.37 10.51
C SER A 97 -3.46 -10.00 10.50
N PRO A 98 -4.23 -8.90 10.48
CA PRO A 98 -3.64 -7.60 10.73
C PRO A 98 -2.98 -7.66 12.11
N VAL A 99 -1.71 -7.25 12.18
CA VAL A 99 -0.94 -7.29 13.44
C VAL A 99 -1.64 -6.49 14.55
N GLU A 100 -2.54 -5.56 14.21
CA GLU A 100 -3.40 -4.86 15.18
C GLU A 100 -4.38 -5.77 15.96
N THR A 101 -4.81 -6.89 15.39
CA THR A 101 -5.66 -7.88 16.10
C THR A 101 -4.87 -8.84 16.98
N ILE A 102 -3.56 -8.92 16.79
CA ILE A 102 -2.66 -9.34 17.85
C ILE A 102 -2.31 -8.05 18.59
N ARG A 103 -3.26 -7.50 19.37
CA ARG A 103 -2.80 -6.88 20.61
C ARG A 103 -2.18 -8.06 21.34
N PRO A 104 -0.86 -8.13 21.59
CA PRO A 104 -0.43 -8.93 22.70
C PRO A 104 -1.33 -8.51 23.85
N GLN A 105 -1.74 -9.49 24.64
CA GLN A 105 -2.17 -9.21 25.99
C GLN A 105 -0.92 -8.63 26.67
N TYR A 106 -0.59 -7.36 26.37
CA TYR A 106 0.54 -6.65 26.90
C TYR A 106 0.18 -6.48 28.36
N PRO A 107 0.88 -7.16 29.27
CA PRO A 107 0.59 -7.00 30.67
C PRO A 107 0.99 -5.56 31.03
N SER A 108 0.27 -4.95 31.96
CA SER A 108 0.46 -3.58 32.46
C SER A 108 1.91 -3.09 32.37
N THR A 109 2.14 -1.82 32.03
CA THR A 109 3.43 -1.10 31.90
C THR A 109 4.66 -1.62 32.65
N LYS A 110 4.52 -2.20 33.85
CA LYS A 110 5.59 -2.93 34.55
C LYS A 110 6.16 -4.13 33.78
N VAL A 111 5.34 -4.89 33.08
CA VAL A 111 5.78 -6.10 32.35
C VAL A 111 6.40 -5.75 31.01
N GLU A 112 5.99 -4.64 30.39
CA GLU A 112 6.67 -4.11 29.20
C GLU A 112 8.13 -3.75 29.50
N GLU A 113 8.38 -3.08 30.63
CA GLU A 113 9.75 -2.74 31.05
C GLU A 113 10.58 -3.97 31.46
N GLN A 114 9.96 -4.97 32.11
CA GLN A 114 10.63 -6.24 32.39
C GLN A 114 11.00 -6.99 31.11
N LEU A 115 10.09 -7.08 30.14
CA LEU A 115 10.34 -7.75 28.87
C LEU A 115 11.40 -7.00 28.04
N LYS A 116 11.37 -5.66 28.01
CA LYS A 116 12.43 -4.85 27.40
C LYS A 116 13.79 -5.15 28.02
N GLN A 117 13.83 -5.29 29.35
CA GLN A 117 15.08 -5.58 30.06
C GLN A 117 15.59 -6.99 29.76
N GLU A 118 14.70 -7.99 29.72
CA GLU A 118 15.04 -9.37 29.32
C GLU A 118 15.57 -9.43 27.88
N LEU A 119 14.90 -8.77 26.93
CA LEU A 119 15.33 -8.73 25.53
C LEU A 119 16.69 -8.05 25.34
N LYS A 120 16.95 -6.96 26.08
CA LYS A 120 18.27 -6.31 26.13
C LYS A 120 19.35 -7.25 26.67
N ASN A 121 19.03 -8.07 27.67
CA ASN A 121 19.96 -9.03 28.23
C ASN A 121 20.24 -10.21 27.29
N ILE A 122 19.22 -10.67 26.54
CA ILE A 122 19.35 -11.80 25.59
C ILE A 122 20.10 -11.35 24.32
N PHE A 123 19.87 -10.12 23.86
CA PHE A 123 20.46 -9.60 22.62
C PHE A 123 21.27 -8.30 22.85
N PRO A 124 22.33 -8.34 23.68
CA PRO A 124 23.06 -7.15 24.11
C PRO A 124 23.79 -6.45 22.96
N LYS A 125 24.14 -7.17 21.89
CA LYS A 125 24.74 -6.59 20.68
C LYS A 125 23.71 -5.88 19.80
N LEU A 126 22.48 -6.41 19.70
CA LEU A 126 21.40 -5.88 18.87
C LEU A 126 20.85 -4.57 19.43
N PHE A 127 20.73 -4.50 20.76
CA PHE A 127 20.28 -3.30 21.49
C PHE A 127 21.44 -2.53 22.11
N SER A 128 22.66 -2.70 21.59
CA SER A 128 23.79 -1.88 22.00
C SER A 128 23.62 -0.45 21.47
N ASP A 129 24.15 0.53 22.21
CA ASP A 129 24.11 1.96 21.86
C ASP A 129 24.82 2.33 20.53
N LYS A 130 25.23 1.31 19.76
CA LYS A 130 25.93 1.43 18.48
C LYS A 130 25.02 1.20 17.27
N MET A 131 23.77 0.73 17.45
CA MET A 131 22.85 0.51 16.33
C MET A 131 21.37 0.61 16.75
N GLY A 132 20.61 1.53 16.15
CA GLY A 132 19.16 1.32 15.98
C GLY A 132 18.17 1.92 16.98
N CYS A 133 18.44 3.04 17.65
CA CYS A 133 17.36 3.86 18.22
C CYS A 133 16.80 4.82 17.15
N ILE A 134 16.07 4.28 16.16
CA ILE A 134 15.24 5.10 15.26
C ILE A 134 13.91 5.36 15.98
N ASN A 135 13.87 6.45 16.75
CA ASN A 135 12.76 6.74 17.66
C ASN A 135 11.56 7.41 16.96
N SER A 136 11.62 7.59 15.64
CA SER A 136 10.68 8.40 14.87
C SER A 136 10.16 7.74 13.60
N GLN A 137 10.49 6.47 13.33
CA GLN A 137 9.97 5.74 12.17
C GLN A 137 9.70 4.27 12.50
N THR A 138 8.56 3.78 11.99
CA THR A 138 8.18 2.36 12.07
C THR A 138 8.99 1.56 11.07
N VAL A 139 9.88 0.69 11.55
CA VAL A 139 10.64 -0.22 10.68
C VAL A 139 9.93 -1.57 10.59
N LYS A 140 9.73 -2.07 9.37
CA LYS A 140 9.23 -3.42 9.10
C LYS A 140 10.44 -4.36 8.89
N LEU A 141 10.67 -5.27 9.82
CA LEU A 141 11.64 -6.35 9.67
C LEU A 141 10.99 -7.52 8.92
N GLN A 142 11.56 -7.91 7.78
CA GLN A 142 11.30 -9.21 7.19
C GLN A 142 12.31 -10.20 7.76
N ILE A 143 11.82 -11.13 8.57
CA ILE A 143 12.62 -12.25 9.09
C ILE A 143 12.43 -13.42 8.12
N ASP A 144 13.53 -13.95 7.60
CA ASP A 144 13.53 -15.16 6.79
C ASP A 144 13.13 -16.36 7.69
N ALA A 145 12.15 -17.14 7.23
CA ALA A 145 11.60 -18.28 7.95
C ALA A 145 12.61 -19.42 8.16
N ASN A 146 13.81 -19.34 7.58
CA ASN A 146 14.86 -20.35 7.71
C ASN A 146 15.91 -20.07 8.79
N THR A 147 15.72 -19.04 9.61
CA THR A 147 16.61 -18.79 10.76
C THR A 147 16.14 -19.64 11.94
N GLN A 148 16.77 -20.81 12.12
CA GLN A 148 16.59 -21.69 13.28
C GLN A 148 17.09 -21.04 14.57
#